data_AF-A0A7K2E4Y5-F1
#
_entry.id   AF-A0A7K2E4Y5-F1
#
_cell.length_a   1.000
_cell.length_b   1.000
_cell.length_c   1.000
_cell.angle_alpha   90.00
_cell.angle_beta   90.00
_cell.angle_gamma   90.00
#
_symmetry.space_group_name_H-M   'P 1'
#
loop_
_entity.id
_entity.type
_entity.pdbx_description
1 polymer ?
#
loop_
_entity_poly.entity_id
_entity_poly.type
_entity_poly.pdbx_seq_one_letter_code
_entity_poly.pdbx_strand_id
1 'polypeptide(L)'
;MTVIEVNFLTGRCVATAHHDRTEPEWPPHGARLFSAMVAAWADADEPDESERAALEWLETLPPPRINAPEEVERRVVSHFVPVNDVSVLSGARYAKLAGDLEELLEQYDDELQRSGGMSRKVERLEARIAKVRDVSSLTDHAGKTSRDSAVAMLPDRVGAKKERYFPSVTLVGTETSEYSADQGPLSPPTRLVPPVTFAWDESAPPDTAASLDGLLGRVTRLGHSSSLVSCRLRDDEPPATHTPGEGVLMLRWVRPRQLAALEHEHQRHRAIRTRSLPFRGARYRAVEDDEAVAVHASRPSTAGDWIVFELEPRHRRLPMTRAVELTRVLRESILKHVPDPLPEGVSGHLANGKPTTAPHISFLALPNVAHEHGDGRIMGLALSLPDGLDETARRATLRGVGLWERERGEQPLQLTMGRGGVVEMRRRQPPFALASLRPPVWAGASRWWASVTPVALPTHPGDLRRGSPSARAKAWARAEAAVARSCEHVGLPSPTSVQVSLAPHWLGARPATDYPTFRQGRGAGTVRRLVHTIVEFAEPIRGPLVLGSGRFLGLGLMRLVGEPAMGDRGEGGGAR
;
A
#
# COMPACT_ATOMS: atom_id res chain seq x y z
N MET A 1 -12.10 -8.08 -26.23
CA MET A 1 -11.20 -7.92 -25.08
C MET A 1 -9.80 -8.34 -25.49
N THR A 2 -8.80 -7.82 -24.78
CA THR A 2 -7.39 -8.20 -24.93
C THR A 2 -6.93 -8.75 -23.59
N VAL A 3 -6.34 -9.94 -23.57
CA VAL A 3 -5.83 -10.56 -22.35
C VAL A 3 -4.41 -11.03 -22.60
N ILE A 4 -3.48 -10.54 -21.80
CA ILE A 4 -2.08 -10.98 -21.82
C ILE A 4 -1.86 -11.94 -20.65
N GLU A 5 -1.48 -13.17 -20.96
CA GLU A 5 -1.04 -14.17 -19.99
C GLU A 5 0.47 -14.06 -19.77
N VAL A 6 0.89 -14.13 -18.50
CA VAL A 6 2.27 -14.17 -18.06
C VAL A 6 2.46 -15.39 -17.15
N ASN A 7 3.20 -16.38 -17.65
CA ASN A 7 3.54 -17.57 -16.88
C ASN A 7 4.94 -17.45 -16.26
N PHE A 8 5.03 -17.47 -14.93
CA PHE A 8 6.32 -17.47 -14.23
C PHE A 8 6.90 -18.88 -14.17
N LEU A 9 7.88 -19.16 -15.04
CA LEU A 9 8.42 -20.50 -15.27
C LEU A 9 9.10 -21.12 -14.04
N THR A 10 9.53 -20.30 -13.09
CA THR A 10 10.19 -20.76 -11.85
C THR A 10 9.23 -20.81 -10.66
N GLY A 11 7.94 -20.50 -10.85
CA GLY A 11 6.97 -20.36 -9.75
C GLY A 11 7.31 -19.24 -8.77
N ARG A 12 8.19 -18.30 -9.16
CA ARG A 12 8.70 -17.23 -8.30
C ARG A 12 8.75 -15.91 -9.07
N CYS A 13 8.30 -14.85 -8.41
CA CYS A 13 8.49 -13.48 -8.89
C CYS A 13 9.49 -12.75 -7.98
N VAL A 14 10.59 -12.30 -8.56
CA VAL A 14 11.57 -11.42 -7.94
C VAL A 14 11.39 -10.02 -8.48
N ALA A 15 10.77 -9.16 -7.68
CA ALA A 15 10.51 -7.77 -8.01
C ALA A 15 10.62 -6.94 -6.73
N THR A 16 11.42 -5.88 -6.76
CA THR A 16 11.60 -4.97 -5.62
C THR A 16 10.58 -3.85 -5.67
N ALA A 17 9.94 -3.56 -4.54
CA ALA A 17 9.05 -2.41 -4.39
C ALA A 17 9.82 -1.10 -4.61
N HIS A 18 9.17 -0.12 -5.24
CA HIS A 18 9.82 1.15 -5.57
C HIS A 18 10.17 2.00 -4.33
N HIS A 19 9.46 1.80 -3.21
CA HIS A 19 9.56 2.62 -2.00
C HIS A 19 10.31 1.93 -0.85
N ASP A 20 10.47 0.60 -0.91
CA ASP A 20 11.27 -0.18 0.04
C ASP A 20 12.06 -1.26 -0.72
N ARG A 21 13.39 -1.24 -0.59
CA ARG A 21 14.26 -2.18 -1.30
C ARG A 21 14.21 -3.61 -0.73
N THR A 22 13.62 -3.77 0.45
CA THR A 22 13.52 -5.03 1.17
C THR A 22 12.17 -5.72 0.98
N GLU A 23 11.18 -5.03 0.41
CA GLU A 23 9.84 -5.58 0.19
C GLU A 23 9.65 -6.05 -1.27
N PRO A 24 8.92 -7.17 -1.47
CA PRO A 24 8.56 -7.60 -2.80
C PRO A 24 7.48 -6.70 -3.39
N GLU A 25 7.52 -6.53 -4.72
CA GLU A 25 6.45 -5.89 -5.47
C GLU A 25 5.50 -6.98 -6.00
N TRP A 26 4.33 -7.10 -5.39
CA TRP A 26 3.28 -8.03 -5.79
C TRP A 26 1.88 -7.41 -5.58
N PRO A 27 0.87 -7.68 -6.46
CA PRO A 27 0.96 -8.36 -7.76
C PRO A 27 1.93 -7.65 -8.73
N PRO A 28 2.38 -8.29 -9.81
CA PRO A 28 3.36 -7.67 -10.70
C PRO A 28 2.75 -6.44 -11.36
N HIS A 29 3.41 -5.29 -11.23
CA HIS A 29 2.92 -4.04 -11.81
C HIS A 29 2.89 -4.12 -13.33
N GLY A 30 1.79 -3.72 -13.96
CA GLY A 30 1.68 -3.75 -15.43
C GLY A 30 2.73 -2.88 -16.15
N ALA A 31 3.25 -1.84 -15.51
CA ALA A 31 4.39 -1.08 -16.05
C ALA A 31 5.65 -1.94 -16.29
N ARG A 32 5.83 -3.04 -15.53
CA ARG A 32 6.91 -4.01 -15.77
C ARG A 32 6.66 -4.83 -17.02
N LEU A 33 5.41 -5.26 -17.25
CA LEU A 33 5.01 -5.94 -18.48
C LEU A 33 5.34 -5.07 -19.69
N PHE A 34 4.85 -3.83 -19.68
CA PHE A 34 5.12 -2.89 -20.76
C PHE A 34 6.63 -2.67 -20.96
N SER A 35 7.39 -2.43 -19.89
CA SER A 35 8.84 -2.24 -19.97
C SER A 35 9.58 -3.48 -20.49
N ALA A 36 9.10 -4.69 -20.19
CA ALA A 36 9.68 -5.93 -20.67
C ALA A 36 9.41 -6.12 -22.18
N MET A 37 8.23 -5.74 -22.66
CA MET A 37 7.89 -5.75 -24.09
C MET A 37 8.71 -4.71 -24.86
N VAL A 38 8.84 -3.49 -24.33
CA VAL A 38 9.72 -2.46 -24.93
C VAL A 38 11.16 -2.93 -25.00
N ALA A 39 11.67 -3.61 -23.96
CA ALA A 39 13.01 -4.20 -24.00
C ALA A 39 13.13 -5.28 -25.08
N ALA A 40 12.16 -6.20 -25.19
CA ALA A 40 12.17 -7.24 -26.22
C ALA A 40 12.11 -6.67 -27.66
N TRP A 41 11.40 -5.55 -27.85
CA TRP A 41 11.35 -4.83 -29.13
C TRP A 41 12.67 -4.09 -29.42
N ALA A 42 13.19 -3.33 -28.45
CA ALA A 42 14.39 -2.51 -28.63
C ALA A 42 15.70 -3.32 -28.68
N ASP A 43 15.73 -4.51 -28.08
CA ASP A 43 16.88 -5.42 -28.12
C ASP A 43 16.92 -6.27 -29.41
N ALA A 44 15.91 -6.18 -30.29
CA ALA A 44 15.93 -6.83 -31.59
C ALA A 44 16.95 -6.15 -32.53
N ASP A 45 17.64 -6.94 -33.36
CA ASP A 45 18.62 -6.42 -34.33
C ASP A 45 18.01 -5.38 -35.28
N GLU A 46 16.77 -5.63 -35.72
CA GLU A 46 15.94 -4.71 -36.48
C GLU A 46 14.57 -4.59 -35.79
N PRO A 47 14.32 -3.49 -35.04
CA PRO A 47 13.03 -3.26 -34.39
C PRO A 47 11.89 -3.12 -35.42
N ASP A 48 10.85 -3.94 -35.30
CA ASP A 48 9.70 -3.93 -36.20
C ASP A 48 8.77 -2.73 -35.90
N GLU A 49 8.37 -2.02 -36.95
CA GLU A 49 7.44 -0.90 -36.88
C GLU A 49 6.01 -1.37 -36.53
N SER A 50 5.62 -2.58 -36.91
CA SER A 50 4.32 -3.15 -36.57
C SER A 50 4.19 -3.38 -35.05
N GLU A 51 5.28 -3.82 -34.42
CA GLU A 51 5.37 -4.02 -32.97
C GLU A 51 5.47 -2.69 -32.23
N ARG A 52 6.14 -1.69 -32.82
CA ARG A 52 6.11 -0.31 -32.33
C ARG A 52 4.68 0.19 -32.27
N ALA A 53 3.92 0.06 -33.36
CA ALA A 53 2.52 0.46 -33.41
C ALA A 53 1.66 -0.29 -32.38
N ALA A 54 1.95 -1.56 -32.12
CA ALA A 54 1.27 -2.35 -31.09
C ALA A 54 1.58 -1.86 -29.66
N LEU A 55 2.82 -1.48 -29.37
CA LEU A 55 3.21 -0.85 -28.10
C LEU A 55 2.53 0.51 -27.92
N GLU A 56 2.50 1.33 -28.99
CA GLU A 56 1.83 2.63 -29.01
C GLU A 56 0.31 2.51 -28.83
N TRP A 57 -0.32 1.46 -29.35
CA TRP A 57 -1.71 1.15 -29.06
C TRP A 57 -1.90 0.75 -27.59
N LEU A 58 -1.07 -0.17 -27.06
CA LEU A 58 -1.18 -0.68 -25.69
C LEU A 58 -1.06 0.43 -24.63
N GLU A 59 -0.18 1.42 -24.84
CA GLU A 59 -0.03 2.55 -23.90
C GLU A 59 -1.22 3.51 -23.85
N THR A 60 -2.15 3.44 -24.82
CA THR A 60 -3.40 4.21 -24.80
C THR A 60 -4.45 3.61 -23.87
N LEU A 61 -4.33 2.31 -23.56
CA LEU A 61 -5.31 1.59 -22.77
C LEU A 61 -5.32 2.02 -21.29
N PRO A 62 -6.48 1.92 -20.61
CA PRO A 62 -6.55 2.13 -19.18
C PRO A 62 -5.70 1.11 -18.41
N PRO A 63 -5.44 1.33 -17.11
CA PRO A 63 -4.82 0.31 -16.27
C PRO A 63 -5.59 -1.02 -16.37
N PRO A 64 -4.92 -2.18 -16.53
CA PRO A 64 -5.57 -3.47 -16.73
C PRO A 64 -6.29 -3.99 -15.47
N ARG A 65 -7.24 -4.90 -15.64
CA ARG A 65 -7.62 -5.83 -14.56
C ARG A 65 -6.54 -6.91 -14.43
N ILE A 66 -6.25 -7.36 -13.21
CA ILE A 66 -5.18 -8.33 -12.95
C ILE A 66 -5.74 -9.56 -12.24
N ASN A 67 -5.53 -10.74 -12.82
CA ASN A 67 -5.59 -12.00 -12.07
C ASN A 67 -4.16 -12.37 -11.65
N ALA A 68 -3.93 -12.50 -10.35
CA ALA A 68 -2.65 -12.93 -9.80
C ALA A 68 -2.90 -14.05 -8.79
N PRO A 69 -2.16 -15.17 -8.84
CA PRO A 69 -2.32 -16.26 -7.89
C PRO A 69 -1.91 -15.84 -6.48
N GLU A 70 -2.39 -16.58 -5.49
CA GLU A 70 -1.91 -16.45 -4.11
C GLU A 70 -0.39 -16.64 -4.02
N GLU A 71 0.21 -15.92 -3.10
CA GLU A 71 1.64 -15.88 -2.93
C GLU A 71 2.08 -16.02 -1.48
N VAL A 72 3.31 -16.53 -1.30
CA VAL A 72 4.01 -16.53 -0.02
C VAL A 72 5.24 -15.65 -0.16
N GLU A 73 5.30 -14.57 0.61
CA GLU A 73 6.48 -13.73 0.72
C GLU A 73 7.64 -14.52 1.31
N ARG A 74 8.79 -14.50 0.62
CA ARG A 74 10.00 -15.13 1.13
C ARG A 74 10.72 -14.16 2.05
N ARG A 75 11.12 -14.63 3.23
CA ARG A 75 12.00 -13.89 4.14
C ARG A 75 13.27 -13.43 3.39
N VAL A 76 13.46 -12.12 3.33
CA VAL A 76 14.62 -11.52 2.66
C VAL A 76 15.84 -11.63 3.57
N VAL A 77 16.93 -12.15 3.01
CA VAL A 77 18.24 -12.20 3.65
C VAL A 77 19.15 -11.23 2.91
N SER A 78 19.96 -10.48 3.66
CA SER A 78 20.99 -9.61 3.11
C SER A 78 22.03 -10.42 2.35
N HIS A 79 22.15 -10.18 1.05
CA HIS A 79 23.25 -10.74 0.26
C HIS A 79 24.32 -9.68 0.11
N PHE A 80 25.58 -10.04 0.31
CA PHE A 80 26.69 -9.14 0.06
C PHE A 80 27.34 -9.55 -1.25
N VAL A 81 27.31 -8.63 -2.22
CA VAL A 81 27.98 -8.86 -3.50
C VAL A 81 29.28 -8.03 -3.50
N PRO A 82 30.43 -8.62 -3.84
CA PRO A 82 31.65 -7.87 -4.09
C PRO A 82 31.36 -6.78 -5.11
N VAL A 83 31.80 -5.56 -4.85
CA VAL A 83 31.64 -4.49 -5.82
C VAL A 83 32.66 -4.76 -6.93
N ASN A 84 32.20 -5.23 -8.09
CA ASN A 84 32.98 -5.28 -9.33
C ASN A 84 33.21 -3.87 -9.89
N ASP A 85 33.55 -2.91 -9.03
CA ASP A 85 33.95 -1.60 -9.47
C ASP A 85 35.36 -1.71 -10.02
N VAL A 86 35.54 -1.18 -11.24
CA VAL A 86 36.84 -0.83 -11.82
C VAL A 86 37.65 0.12 -10.91
N SER A 87 37.06 0.63 -9.82
CA SER A 87 37.78 1.32 -8.77
C SER A 87 38.83 0.46 -8.06
N VAL A 88 38.69 -0.87 -8.09
CA VAL A 88 39.74 -1.80 -7.64
C VAL A 88 40.91 -1.86 -8.64
N LEU A 89 40.67 -1.53 -9.92
CA LEU A 89 41.69 -1.53 -10.98
C LEU A 89 42.45 -0.19 -11.08
N SER A 90 41.86 0.95 -10.71
CA SER A 90 42.55 2.25 -10.59
C SER A 90 41.61 3.39 -10.12
N GLY A 91 40.98 3.28 -8.95
CA GLY A 91 39.87 4.15 -8.50
C GLY A 91 40.03 5.67 -8.66
N ALA A 92 41.23 6.22 -8.49
CA ALA A 92 41.46 7.65 -8.70
C ALA A 92 41.37 8.09 -10.18
N ARG A 93 41.69 7.20 -11.12
CA ARG A 93 41.76 7.53 -12.56
C ARG A 93 40.39 7.49 -13.23
N TYR A 94 39.52 6.55 -12.84
CA TYR A 94 38.17 6.40 -13.40
C TYR A 94 37.22 7.49 -12.91
N ALA A 95 37.26 7.81 -11.61
CA ALA A 95 36.48 8.91 -11.06
C ALA A 95 36.87 10.25 -11.72
N LYS A 96 38.17 10.44 -11.97
CA LYS A 96 38.68 11.61 -12.69
C LYS A 96 38.19 11.64 -14.14
N LEU A 97 38.30 10.53 -14.89
CA LEU A 97 37.80 10.44 -16.27
C LEU A 97 36.29 10.70 -16.36
N ALA A 98 35.52 10.18 -15.40
CA ALA A 98 34.07 10.42 -15.34
C ALA A 98 33.75 11.90 -15.07
N GLY A 99 34.45 12.53 -14.13
CA GLY A 99 34.31 13.97 -13.86
C GLY A 99 34.75 14.84 -15.04
N ASP A 100 35.89 14.53 -15.66
CA ASP A 100 36.40 15.23 -16.85
C ASP A 100 35.39 15.12 -18.03
N LEU A 101 34.75 13.94 -18.18
CA LEU A 101 33.72 13.73 -19.21
C LEU A 101 32.43 14.49 -18.90
N GLU A 102 32.01 14.52 -17.64
CA GLU A 102 30.83 15.27 -17.19
C GLU A 102 30.98 16.76 -17.45
N GLU A 103 32.13 17.33 -17.07
CA GLU A 103 32.46 18.75 -17.32
C GLU A 103 32.48 19.07 -18.82
N LEU A 104 33.08 18.20 -19.65
CA LEU A 104 33.11 18.40 -21.11
C LEU A 104 31.72 18.32 -21.75
N LEU A 105 30.85 17.45 -21.25
CA LEU A 105 29.47 17.32 -21.73
C LEU A 105 28.62 18.53 -21.33
N GLU A 106 28.78 19.05 -20.11
CA GLU A 106 28.13 20.30 -19.70
C GLU A 106 28.58 21.47 -20.58
N GLN A 107 29.89 21.60 -20.82
CA GLN A 107 30.43 22.63 -21.73
C GLN A 107 29.88 22.49 -23.16
N TYR A 108 29.69 21.26 -23.64
CA TYR A 108 29.12 20.98 -24.95
C TYR A 108 27.64 21.39 -25.02
N ASP A 109 26.82 20.97 -24.06
CA ASP A 109 25.39 21.30 -24.01
C ASP A 109 25.18 22.82 -23.92
N ASP A 110 25.94 23.50 -23.05
CA ASP A 110 25.93 24.95 -22.90
C ASP A 110 26.29 25.69 -24.18
N GLU A 111 27.35 25.25 -24.88
CA GLU A 111 27.82 25.89 -26.10
C GLU A 111 26.89 25.62 -27.27
N LEU A 112 26.31 24.42 -27.36
CA LEU A 112 25.33 24.06 -28.38
C LEU A 112 24.04 24.89 -28.23
N GLN A 113 23.57 25.08 -26.98
CA GLN A 113 22.42 25.95 -26.71
C GLN A 113 22.71 27.42 -27.01
N ARG A 114 23.92 27.92 -26.66
CA ARG A 114 24.30 29.32 -26.96
C ARG A 114 24.48 29.58 -28.45
N SER A 115 25.04 28.63 -29.20
CA SER A 115 25.34 28.81 -30.62
C SER A 115 24.19 28.44 -31.56
N GLY A 116 23.16 27.76 -31.06
CA GLY A 116 21.99 27.37 -31.84
C GLY A 116 22.27 26.35 -32.95
N GLY A 117 23.45 25.71 -32.94
CA GLY A 117 23.89 24.76 -33.96
C GLY A 117 25.38 24.40 -33.87
N MET A 118 25.89 23.70 -34.88
CA MET A 118 27.29 23.29 -34.94
C MET A 118 28.23 24.49 -35.15
N SER A 119 29.06 24.77 -34.14
CA SER A 119 30.13 25.77 -34.19
C SER A 119 31.51 25.12 -34.08
N ARG A 120 32.57 25.82 -34.49
CA ARG A 120 33.96 25.35 -34.33
C ARG A 120 34.33 24.99 -32.88
N LYS A 121 33.66 25.58 -31.90
CA LYS A 121 33.88 25.31 -30.48
C LYS A 121 33.15 24.04 -30.05
N VAL A 122 31.95 23.80 -30.57
CA VAL A 122 31.18 22.55 -30.41
C VAL A 122 31.94 21.37 -31.03
N GLU A 123 32.48 21.50 -32.24
CA GLU A 123 33.30 20.45 -32.90
C GLU A 123 34.54 20.08 -32.07
N ARG A 124 35.20 21.07 -31.47
CA ARG A 124 36.37 20.84 -30.60
C ARG A 124 35.99 20.13 -29.31
N LEU A 125 34.86 20.47 -28.72
CA LEU A 125 34.34 19.80 -27.53
C LEU A 125 33.95 18.35 -27.86
N GLU A 126 33.32 18.12 -29.01
CA GLU A 126 32.98 16.78 -29.50
C GLU A 126 34.23 15.92 -29.70
N ALA A 127 35.29 16.46 -30.32
CA ALA A 127 36.56 15.75 -30.48
C ALA A 127 37.24 15.43 -29.13
N ARG A 128 37.15 16.33 -28.14
CA ARG A 128 37.67 16.08 -26.78
C ARG A 128 36.86 15.01 -26.05
N ILE A 129 35.53 15.04 -26.18
CA ILE A 129 34.62 14.01 -25.66
C ILE A 129 34.96 12.65 -26.30
N ALA A 130 35.14 12.60 -27.61
CA ALA A 130 35.52 11.38 -28.33
C ALA A 130 36.86 10.83 -27.82
N LYS A 131 37.84 11.69 -27.56
CA LYS A 131 39.15 11.30 -27.02
C LYS A 131 39.08 10.77 -25.58
N VAL A 132 38.23 11.36 -24.73
CA VAL A 132 38.02 10.86 -23.35
C VAL A 132 37.23 9.55 -23.35
N ARG A 133 36.34 9.36 -24.32
CA ARG A 133 35.59 8.12 -24.57
C ARG A 133 36.42 7.03 -25.23
N ASP A 134 37.60 7.35 -25.78
CA ASP A 134 38.50 6.37 -26.36
C ASP A 134 39.17 5.54 -25.26
N VAL A 135 38.52 4.43 -24.93
CA VAL A 135 38.94 3.49 -23.89
C VAL A 135 39.92 2.45 -24.43
N SER A 136 40.27 2.48 -25.73
CA SER A 136 41.16 1.50 -26.39
C SER A 136 42.49 1.35 -25.64
N SER A 137 43.10 2.48 -25.28
CA SER A 137 44.35 2.51 -24.50
C SER A 137 44.27 1.80 -23.12
N LEU A 138 43.07 1.60 -22.58
CA LEU A 138 42.81 0.89 -21.32
C LEU A 138 42.56 -0.61 -21.52
N THR A 139 42.17 -1.04 -22.73
CA THR A 139 41.92 -2.44 -23.08
C THR A 139 43.09 -3.09 -23.82
N ASP A 140 43.93 -2.30 -24.51
CA ASP A 140 45.04 -2.78 -25.34
C ASP A 140 46.19 -3.44 -24.54
N HIS A 141 46.17 -3.30 -23.21
CA HIS A 141 47.15 -3.89 -22.29
C HIS A 141 46.60 -5.10 -21.51
N ALA A 142 45.51 -5.72 -21.99
CA ALA A 142 44.95 -6.92 -21.37
C ALA A 142 45.99 -8.04 -21.24
N GLY A 143 46.30 -8.44 -20.00
CA GLY A 143 47.24 -9.52 -19.68
C GLY A 143 48.43 -9.16 -18.78
N LYS A 144 48.65 -7.88 -18.43
CA LYS A 144 49.69 -7.44 -17.48
C LYS A 144 49.12 -6.88 -16.16
N THR A 145 48.02 -7.42 -15.67
CA THR A 145 47.45 -7.01 -14.39
C THR A 145 48.44 -7.36 -13.26
N SER A 146 48.82 -6.39 -12.42
CA SER A 146 49.75 -6.65 -11.32
C SER A 146 49.14 -7.67 -10.35
N ARG A 147 49.99 -8.52 -9.75
CA ARG A 147 49.56 -9.50 -8.74
C ARG A 147 48.77 -8.85 -7.61
N ASP A 148 49.12 -7.62 -7.24
CA ASP A 148 48.47 -6.87 -6.17
C ASP A 148 47.04 -6.44 -6.55
N SER A 149 46.81 -6.04 -7.80
CA SER A 149 45.45 -5.75 -8.31
C SER A 149 44.58 -7.01 -8.36
N ALA A 150 45.14 -8.15 -8.74
CA ALA A 150 44.43 -9.44 -8.72
C ALA A 150 44.08 -9.88 -7.28
N VAL A 151 45.00 -9.67 -6.33
CA VAL A 151 44.79 -9.95 -4.90
C VAL A 151 43.77 -9.00 -4.27
N ALA A 152 43.70 -7.73 -4.70
CA ALA A 152 42.70 -6.76 -4.23
C ALA A 152 41.26 -7.07 -4.71
N MET A 153 41.12 -7.81 -5.82
CA MET A 153 39.83 -8.29 -6.33
C MET A 153 39.32 -9.55 -5.63
N LEU A 154 40.11 -10.17 -4.73
CA LEU A 154 39.65 -11.33 -3.98
C LEU A 154 38.47 -10.95 -3.06
N PRO A 155 37.42 -11.80 -2.97
CA PRO A 155 36.19 -11.50 -2.21
C PRO A 155 36.42 -11.08 -0.75
N ASP A 156 37.51 -11.55 -0.15
CA ASP A 156 37.89 -11.27 1.25
C ASP A 156 38.61 -9.92 1.44
N ARG A 157 39.08 -9.30 0.35
CA ARG A 157 39.89 -8.06 0.38
C ARG A 157 39.22 -6.85 -0.27
N VAL A 158 38.07 -7.02 -0.92
CA VAL A 158 37.25 -5.91 -1.40
C VAL A 158 36.63 -5.18 -0.18
N GLY A 159 37.18 -4.01 0.16
CA GLY A 159 36.83 -3.25 1.37
C GLY A 159 35.39 -2.69 1.41
N ALA A 160 34.69 -2.68 0.27
CA ALA A 160 33.29 -2.26 0.20
C ALA A 160 32.43 -3.44 -0.27
N LYS A 161 31.70 -4.07 0.66
CA LYS A 161 30.62 -5.00 0.34
C LYS A 161 29.34 -4.18 0.18
N LYS A 162 28.68 -4.27 -0.97
CA LYS A 162 27.38 -3.62 -1.16
C LYS A 162 26.28 -4.62 -0.83
N GLU A 163 25.43 -4.25 0.12
CA GLU A 163 24.25 -5.04 0.44
C GLU A 163 23.27 -5.04 -0.74
N ARG A 164 22.78 -6.22 -1.08
CA ARG A 164 21.80 -6.48 -2.12
C ARG A 164 20.66 -7.26 -1.51
N TYR A 165 19.46 -6.77 -1.79
CA TYR A 165 18.21 -7.42 -1.41
C TYR A 165 17.59 -8.00 -2.68
N PHE A 166 17.06 -9.23 -2.57
CA PHE A 166 16.32 -9.91 -3.63
C PHE A 166 14.96 -10.32 -3.12
N PRO A 167 14.10 -9.33 -2.74
CA PRO A 167 12.76 -9.63 -2.29
C PRO A 167 11.99 -10.38 -3.38
N SER A 168 11.21 -11.37 -2.95
CA SER A 168 10.51 -12.23 -3.88
C SER A 168 9.33 -12.92 -3.24
N VAL A 169 8.34 -13.24 -4.07
CA VAL A 169 7.21 -14.08 -3.68
C VAL A 169 7.29 -15.43 -4.39
N THR A 170 6.83 -16.47 -3.69
CA THR A 170 6.64 -17.81 -4.26
C THR A 170 5.16 -17.98 -4.54
N LEU A 171 4.81 -18.38 -5.76
CA LEU A 171 3.43 -18.52 -6.18
C LEU A 171 2.89 -19.88 -5.70
N VAL A 172 1.70 -19.86 -5.10
CA VAL A 172 1.05 -21.07 -4.62
C VAL A 172 0.38 -21.75 -5.81
N GLY A 173 0.87 -22.95 -6.15
CA GLY A 173 0.27 -23.77 -7.19
C GLY A 173 -0.81 -24.69 -6.62
N THR A 174 -1.82 -25.01 -7.43
CA THR A 174 -2.82 -26.02 -7.12
C THR A 174 -2.23 -27.41 -7.32
N GLU A 175 -2.41 -28.28 -6.32
CA GLU A 175 -2.07 -29.70 -6.46
C GLU A 175 -3.21 -30.38 -7.23
N THR A 176 -2.90 -30.84 -8.44
CA THR A 176 -3.79 -31.74 -9.18
C THR A 176 -3.23 -33.15 -9.05
N SER A 177 -4.03 -34.04 -8.46
CA SER A 177 -3.76 -35.47 -8.37
C SER A 177 -4.83 -36.18 -9.16
N GLU A 178 -4.47 -36.76 -10.32
CA GLU A 178 -5.34 -37.74 -10.97
C GLU A 178 -5.38 -39.01 -10.10
N TYR A 179 -6.49 -39.20 -9.40
CA TYR A 179 -6.72 -40.32 -8.50
C TYR A 179 -7.72 -41.29 -9.14
N SER A 180 -7.29 -42.53 -9.39
CA SER A 180 -8.19 -43.61 -9.78
C SER A 180 -8.57 -44.42 -8.55
N ALA A 181 -9.87 -44.66 -8.35
CA ALA A 181 -10.37 -45.44 -7.22
C ALA A 181 -9.84 -46.88 -7.18
N ASP A 182 -9.47 -47.46 -8.33
CA ASP A 182 -8.96 -48.83 -8.46
C ASP A 182 -7.42 -48.93 -8.48
N GLN A 183 -6.70 -47.85 -8.81
CA GLN A 183 -5.25 -47.89 -9.08
C GLN A 183 -4.41 -46.93 -8.23
N GLY A 184 -5.03 -46.09 -7.39
CA GLY A 184 -4.31 -45.06 -6.63
C GLY A 184 -3.87 -43.88 -7.51
N PRO A 185 -2.88 -43.07 -7.08
CA PRO A 185 -2.42 -41.91 -7.86
C PRO A 185 -1.74 -42.37 -9.16
N LEU A 186 -2.31 -41.97 -10.29
CA LEU A 186 -1.87 -42.37 -11.63
C LEU A 186 -0.61 -41.61 -12.09
N SER A 187 -0.27 -40.50 -11.43
CA SER A 187 0.91 -39.67 -11.69
C SER A 187 1.35 -38.93 -10.43
N PRO A 188 2.65 -38.57 -10.30
CA PRO A 188 3.10 -37.68 -9.22
C PRO A 188 2.37 -36.33 -9.29
N PRO A 189 2.05 -35.71 -8.12
CA PRO A 189 1.32 -34.45 -8.10
C PRO A 189 2.11 -33.38 -8.85
N THR A 190 1.52 -32.88 -9.93
CA THR A 190 2.11 -31.77 -10.69
C THR A 190 1.57 -30.48 -10.09
N ARG A 191 2.45 -29.69 -9.47
CA ARG A 191 2.10 -28.36 -8.99
C ARG A 191 2.06 -27.42 -10.18
N LEU A 192 0.86 -27.13 -10.67
CA LEU A 192 0.65 -26.10 -11.69
C LEU A 192 0.52 -24.75 -10.99
N VAL A 193 1.43 -23.84 -11.29
CA VAL A 193 1.34 -22.46 -10.83
C VAL A 193 0.42 -21.72 -11.79
N PRO A 194 -0.69 -21.11 -11.32
CA PRO A 194 -1.55 -20.34 -12.20
C PRO A 194 -0.79 -19.16 -12.81
N PRO A 195 -1.01 -18.84 -14.10
CA PRO A 195 -0.40 -17.67 -14.70
C PRO A 195 -1.00 -16.38 -14.11
N VAL A 196 -0.26 -15.29 -14.26
CA VAL A 196 -0.81 -13.94 -14.04
C VAL A 196 -1.44 -13.47 -15.35
N THR A 197 -2.61 -12.82 -15.30
CA THR A 197 -3.19 -12.20 -16.49
C THR A 197 -3.40 -10.70 -16.32
N PHE A 198 -3.26 -9.96 -17.42
CA PHE A 198 -3.60 -8.55 -17.55
C PHE A 198 -4.69 -8.42 -18.61
N ALA A 199 -5.85 -7.88 -18.25
CA ALA A 199 -7.03 -7.86 -19.11
C ALA A 199 -7.56 -6.43 -19.35
N TRP A 200 -8.05 -6.21 -20.57
CA TRP A 200 -8.71 -4.98 -21.03
C TRP A 200 -9.97 -5.31 -21.82
N ASP A 201 -11.01 -4.48 -21.66
CA ASP A 201 -12.26 -4.63 -22.42
C ASP A 201 -12.04 -4.39 -23.93
N GLU A 202 -11.14 -3.48 -24.26
CA GLU A 202 -10.78 -3.13 -25.63
C GLU A 202 -10.07 -4.28 -26.34
N SER A 203 -10.56 -4.66 -27.52
CA SER A 203 -9.94 -5.67 -28.38
C SER A 203 -8.85 -5.03 -29.23
N ALA A 204 -7.67 -5.64 -29.25
CA ALA A 204 -6.65 -5.31 -30.25
C ALA A 204 -7.18 -5.60 -31.67
N PRO A 205 -6.97 -4.70 -32.65
CA PRO A 205 -7.17 -5.01 -34.06
C PRO A 205 -6.38 -6.27 -34.47
N PRO A 206 -6.84 -7.07 -35.46
CA PRO A 206 -6.19 -8.34 -35.81
C PRO A 206 -4.68 -8.25 -36.07
N ASP A 207 -4.26 -7.24 -36.85
CA ASP A 207 -2.84 -7.02 -37.16
C ASP A 207 -2.05 -6.62 -35.90
N THR A 208 -2.62 -5.75 -35.07
CA THR A 208 -2.05 -5.35 -33.78
C THR A 208 -1.93 -6.53 -32.83
N ALA A 209 -2.94 -7.41 -32.77
CA ALA A 209 -2.94 -8.61 -31.94
C ALA A 209 -1.83 -9.58 -32.36
N ALA A 210 -1.65 -9.79 -33.67
CA ALA A 210 -0.58 -10.64 -34.20
C ALA A 210 0.82 -10.11 -33.86
N SER A 211 1.06 -8.81 -34.06
CA SER A 211 2.33 -8.18 -33.68
C SER A 211 2.55 -8.21 -32.16
N LEU A 212 1.50 -8.01 -31.37
CA LEU A 212 1.56 -8.06 -29.91
C LEU A 212 1.91 -9.45 -29.40
N ASP A 213 1.30 -10.51 -29.95
CA ASP A 213 1.59 -11.90 -29.58
C ASP A 213 3.01 -12.31 -29.98
N GLY A 214 3.45 -11.92 -31.18
CA GLY A 214 4.82 -12.13 -31.65
C GLY A 214 5.87 -11.46 -30.75
N LEU A 215 5.60 -10.24 -30.29
CA LEU A 215 6.45 -9.54 -29.33
C LEU A 215 6.43 -10.19 -27.94
N LEU A 216 5.25 -10.58 -27.44
CA LEU A 216 5.09 -11.27 -26.15
C LEU A 216 5.86 -12.59 -26.11
N GLY A 217 5.86 -13.34 -27.21
CA GLY A 217 6.61 -14.59 -27.34
C GLY A 217 8.13 -14.45 -27.14
N ARG A 218 8.68 -13.23 -27.28
CA ARG A 218 10.11 -12.93 -27.08
C ARG A 218 10.42 -12.34 -25.71
N VAL A 219 9.42 -12.08 -24.87
CA VAL A 219 9.62 -11.60 -23.50
C VAL A 219 10.12 -12.73 -22.62
N THR A 220 11.37 -12.64 -22.15
CA THR A 220 12.02 -13.71 -21.38
C THR A 220 11.98 -13.52 -19.86
N ARG A 221 11.76 -12.29 -19.39
CA ARG A 221 11.77 -11.97 -17.95
C ARG A 221 10.92 -10.76 -17.60
N LEU A 222 10.41 -10.75 -16.37
CA LEU A 222 9.72 -9.60 -15.79
C LEU A 222 10.47 -9.02 -14.60
N GLY A 223 11.00 -7.80 -14.78
CA GLY A 223 11.78 -7.13 -13.75
C GLY A 223 13.18 -7.73 -13.59
N HIS A 224 13.39 -8.55 -12.56
CA HIS A 224 14.71 -9.14 -12.29
C HIS A 224 15.01 -10.32 -13.23
N SER A 225 16.29 -10.58 -13.53
CA SER A 225 16.71 -11.68 -14.43
C SER A 225 16.41 -13.08 -13.92
N SER A 226 16.06 -13.22 -12.64
CA SER A 226 15.63 -14.48 -12.03
C SER A 226 14.12 -14.73 -12.13
N SER A 227 13.35 -13.77 -12.66
CA SER A 227 11.91 -13.86 -12.87
C SER A 227 11.63 -14.25 -14.32
N LEU A 228 11.99 -15.48 -14.69
CA LEU A 228 11.81 -15.99 -16.05
C LEU A 228 10.33 -16.18 -16.35
N VAL A 229 9.90 -15.71 -17.52
CA VAL A 229 8.50 -15.76 -17.94
C VAL A 229 8.35 -16.26 -19.36
N SER A 230 7.17 -16.78 -19.66
CA SER A 230 6.63 -16.92 -21.01
C SER A 230 5.33 -16.11 -21.07
N CYS A 231 5.15 -15.33 -22.13
CA CYS A 231 3.98 -14.48 -22.30
C CYS A 231 3.27 -14.79 -23.63
N ARG A 232 1.94 -14.67 -23.65
CA ARG A 232 1.11 -14.82 -24.86
C ARG A 232 -0.22 -14.10 -24.72
N LEU A 233 -0.92 -13.89 -25.83
CA LEU A 233 -2.34 -13.56 -25.81
C LEU A 233 -3.20 -14.77 -25.44
N ARG A 234 -4.34 -14.48 -24.81
CA ARG A 234 -5.32 -15.47 -24.37
C ARG A 234 -6.73 -15.02 -24.74
N ASP A 235 -7.58 -15.98 -25.09
CA ASP A 235 -8.96 -15.72 -25.54
C ASP A 235 -9.98 -15.62 -24.41
N ASP A 236 -9.67 -16.14 -23.22
CA ASP A 236 -10.52 -16.05 -22.03
C ASP A 236 -9.90 -15.15 -20.95
N GLU A 237 -10.77 -14.49 -20.18
CA GLU A 237 -10.40 -13.64 -19.05
C GLU A 237 -10.68 -14.39 -17.73
N PRO A 238 -9.64 -14.83 -17.01
CA PRO A 238 -9.82 -15.36 -15.66
C PRO A 238 -10.38 -14.29 -14.71
N PRO A 239 -11.13 -14.67 -13.66
CA PRO A 239 -11.67 -13.72 -12.69
C PRO A 239 -10.60 -12.78 -12.13
N ALA A 240 -10.80 -11.47 -12.21
CA ALA A 240 -9.82 -10.51 -11.74
C ALA A 240 -9.70 -10.58 -10.21
N THR A 241 -8.46 -10.73 -9.72
CA THR A 241 -8.13 -10.60 -8.29
C THR A 241 -7.89 -9.14 -7.89
N HIS A 242 -7.58 -8.28 -8.85
CA HIS A 242 -7.33 -6.87 -8.64
C HIS A 242 -7.95 -6.06 -9.76
N THR A 243 -8.75 -5.06 -9.40
CA THR A 243 -9.41 -4.18 -10.36
C THR A 243 -8.96 -2.72 -10.18
N PRO A 244 -8.72 -1.99 -11.27
CA PRO A 244 -8.37 -0.58 -11.19
C PRO A 244 -9.58 0.25 -10.75
N GLY A 245 -9.38 1.24 -9.88
CA GLY A 245 -10.48 2.08 -9.37
C GLY A 245 -10.28 2.57 -7.94
N GLU A 246 -11.36 2.64 -7.16
CA GLU A 246 -11.39 3.15 -5.78
C GLU A 246 -10.78 2.18 -4.74
N GLY A 247 -9.56 1.74 -4.99
CA GLY A 247 -8.81 0.93 -4.02
C GLY A 247 -7.58 1.65 -3.46
N VAL A 248 -6.97 1.01 -2.46
CA VAL A 248 -5.84 1.57 -1.69
C VAL A 248 -4.47 1.08 -2.19
N LEU A 249 -4.45 0.03 -3.02
CA LEU A 249 -3.22 -0.50 -3.59
C LEU A 249 -2.77 0.40 -4.75
N MET A 250 -1.51 0.84 -4.73
CA MET A 250 -0.96 1.69 -5.79
C MET A 250 -0.08 0.87 -6.72
N LEU A 251 -0.63 0.45 -7.86
CA LEU A 251 0.12 -0.26 -8.89
C LEU A 251 0.59 0.70 -9.98
N ARG A 252 1.74 0.39 -10.58
CA ARG A 252 2.31 1.19 -11.66
C ARG A 252 1.77 0.70 -13.00
N TRP A 253 1.25 1.64 -13.78
CA TRP A 253 0.88 1.47 -15.17
C TRP A 253 1.61 2.53 -16.02
N VAL A 254 1.34 2.53 -17.31
CA VAL A 254 1.88 3.48 -18.28
C VAL A 254 0.89 4.62 -18.54
N ARG A 255 1.36 5.63 -19.28
CA ARG A 255 0.55 6.75 -19.77
C ARG A 255 0.62 6.78 -21.30
N PRO A 256 -0.31 7.44 -21.99
CA PRO A 256 -0.12 7.70 -23.43
C PRO A 256 1.22 8.40 -23.68
N ARG A 257 1.93 8.01 -24.74
CA ARG A 257 3.31 8.41 -25.08
C ARG A 257 4.36 7.93 -24.08
N GLN A 258 4.18 6.75 -23.52
CA GLN A 258 5.14 6.10 -22.64
C GLN A 258 6.39 5.64 -23.40
N LEU A 259 6.23 5.01 -24.57
CA LEU A 259 7.33 4.55 -25.41
C LEU A 259 8.24 5.73 -25.79
N ALA A 260 7.66 6.81 -26.32
CA ALA A 260 8.38 8.03 -26.64
C ALA A 260 9.09 8.65 -25.42
N ALA A 261 8.48 8.57 -24.23
CA ALA A 261 9.13 9.04 -23.00
C ALA A 261 10.32 8.16 -22.59
N LEU A 262 10.23 6.84 -22.79
CA LEU A 262 11.35 5.92 -22.56
C LEU A 262 12.48 6.15 -23.56
N GLU A 263 12.17 6.37 -24.83
CA GLU A 263 13.16 6.73 -25.86
C GLU A 263 13.86 8.04 -25.51
N HIS A 264 13.11 9.06 -25.10
CA HIS A 264 13.68 10.35 -24.67
C HIS A 264 14.60 10.19 -23.45
N GLU A 265 14.15 9.46 -22.42
CA GLU A 265 14.99 9.18 -21.25
C GLU A 265 16.23 8.36 -21.64
N HIS A 266 16.11 7.41 -22.56
CA HIS A 266 17.24 6.65 -23.09
C HIS A 266 18.27 7.54 -23.77
N GLN A 267 17.83 8.44 -24.65
CA GLN A 267 18.68 9.42 -25.33
C GLN A 267 19.36 10.39 -24.35
N ARG A 268 18.68 10.74 -23.26
CA ARG A 268 19.19 11.60 -22.19
C ARG A 268 20.19 10.86 -21.30
N HIS A 269 19.90 9.62 -20.92
CA HIS A 269 20.70 8.90 -19.94
C HIS A 269 21.91 8.20 -20.56
N ARG A 270 21.81 7.69 -21.80
CA ARG A 270 22.88 7.01 -22.58
C ARG A 270 23.74 6.03 -21.77
N ALA A 271 23.09 5.28 -20.88
CA ALA A 271 23.70 4.42 -19.87
C ALA A 271 24.73 5.06 -18.89
N ILE A 272 24.89 6.40 -18.89
CA ILE A 272 25.86 7.14 -18.07
C ILE A 272 25.18 7.92 -16.94
N ARG A 273 24.03 8.57 -17.21
CA ARG A 273 23.27 9.31 -16.20
C ARG A 273 22.26 8.39 -15.49
N THR A 274 21.73 8.85 -14.37
CA THR A 274 20.74 8.11 -13.57
C THR A 274 19.54 7.72 -14.43
N ARG A 275 19.20 6.43 -14.42
CA ARG A 275 18.03 5.89 -15.14
C ARG A 275 16.76 6.26 -14.38
N SER A 276 15.87 7.01 -15.03
CA SER A 276 14.51 7.27 -14.55
C SER A 276 13.54 6.57 -15.48
N LEU A 277 12.73 5.66 -14.96
CA LEU A 277 11.66 5.02 -15.72
C LEU A 277 10.36 5.77 -15.42
N PRO A 278 9.82 6.57 -16.34
CA PRO A 278 8.53 7.24 -16.13
C PRO A 278 7.44 6.19 -15.92
N PHE A 279 6.44 6.51 -15.09
CA PHE A 279 5.25 5.67 -14.91
C PHE A 279 4.07 6.50 -14.43
N ARG A 280 2.88 5.93 -14.50
CA ARG A 280 1.66 6.44 -13.87
C ARG A 280 1.25 5.52 -12.73
N GLY A 281 1.00 6.08 -11.54
CA GLY A 281 0.37 5.34 -10.46
C GLY A 281 -1.14 5.21 -10.71
N ALA A 282 -1.67 4.00 -10.58
CA ALA A 282 -3.09 3.71 -10.63
C ALA A 282 -3.52 3.03 -9.33
N ARG A 283 -4.70 3.40 -8.83
CA ARG A 283 -5.30 2.79 -7.65
C ARG A 283 -5.97 1.48 -8.04
N TYR A 284 -5.78 0.47 -7.22
CA TYR A 284 -6.34 -0.87 -7.37
C TYR A 284 -6.98 -1.31 -6.07
N ARG A 285 -8.06 -2.08 -6.21
CA ARG A 285 -8.71 -2.79 -5.12
C ARG A 285 -8.50 -4.29 -5.35
N ALA A 286 -8.19 -5.03 -4.28
CA ALA A 286 -8.25 -6.48 -4.32
C ALA A 286 -9.72 -6.92 -4.30
N VAL A 287 -10.08 -7.83 -5.20
CA VAL A 287 -11.38 -8.48 -5.26
C VAL A 287 -11.34 -9.62 -4.25
N GLU A 288 -12.17 -9.54 -3.21
CA GLU A 288 -12.38 -10.64 -2.26
C GLU A 288 -13.53 -11.51 -2.80
N ASP A 289 -13.43 -12.84 -2.68
CA ASP A 289 -14.45 -13.81 -3.18
C ASP A 289 -15.88 -13.55 -2.63
N ASP A 290 -16.01 -12.75 -1.57
CA ASP A 290 -17.27 -12.32 -0.93
C ASP A 290 -18.01 -11.16 -1.64
N GLU A 291 -17.59 -10.76 -2.86
CA GLU A 291 -18.11 -9.56 -3.54
C GLU A 291 -19.63 -9.59 -3.79
N ALA A 292 -20.25 -10.75 -3.98
CA ALA A 292 -21.70 -10.87 -4.17
C ALA A 292 -22.51 -10.37 -2.94
N VAL A 293 -21.93 -10.43 -1.74
CA VAL A 293 -22.53 -9.89 -0.50
C VAL A 293 -22.18 -8.42 -0.29
N ALA A 294 -20.99 -7.98 -0.76
CA ALA A 294 -20.47 -6.64 -0.54
C ALA A 294 -21.11 -5.54 -1.42
N VAL A 295 -21.62 -5.87 -2.62
CA VAL A 295 -22.21 -4.91 -3.57
C VAL A 295 -23.52 -4.28 -3.04
N HIS A 296 -24.22 -4.95 -2.12
CA HIS A 296 -25.48 -4.46 -1.53
C HIS A 296 -25.39 -4.04 -0.06
N ALA A 297 -24.22 -4.19 0.57
CA ALA A 297 -24.05 -3.87 1.98
C ALA A 297 -24.00 -2.33 2.22
N SER A 298 -24.87 -1.84 3.10
CA SER A 298 -24.86 -0.43 3.53
C SER A 298 -23.52 -0.04 4.17
N ARG A 299 -23.11 1.22 3.98
CA ARG A 299 -21.84 1.78 4.51
C ARG A 299 -22.09 2.98 5.40
N PRO A 300 -21.36 3.14 6.52
CA PRO A 300 -21.43 4.35 7.34
C PRO A 300 -20.98 5.58 6.55
N SER A 301 -21.58 6.74 6.78
CA SER A 301 -21.19 8.03 6.20
C SER A 301 -19.79 8.50 6.64
N THR A 302 -19.16 7.81 7.59
CA THR A 302 -17.78 8.03 8.05
C THR A 302 -16.77 7.07 7.42
N ALA A 303 -17.24 6.06 6.67
CA ALA A 303 -16.40 5.07 6.00
C ALA A 303 -15.83 5.61 4.69
N GLY A 304 -14.61 5.18 4.37
CA GLY A 304 -13.95 5.47 3.10
C GLY A 304 -12.46 5.14 3.13
N ASP A 305 -11.66 5.87 2.38
CA ASP A 305 -10.21 5.65 2.22
C ASP A 305 -9.44 5.81 3.53
N TRP A 306 -8.41 4.97 3.75
CA TRP A 306 -7.55 5.04 4.92
C TRP A 306 -6.14 5.50 4.58
N ILE A 307 -5.61 6.44 5.38
CA ILE A 307 -4.18 6.75 5.43
C ILE A 307 -3.63 6.16 6.72
N VAL A 308 -2.82 5.12 6.60
CA VAL A 308 -2.33 4.33 7.75
C VAL A 308 -0.90 4.74 8.12
N PHE A 309 -0.66 4.93 9.42
CA PHE A 309 0.64 5.16 10.00
C PHE A 309 1.00 4.02 10.95
N GLU A 310 2.12 3.37 10.70
CA GLU A 310 2.69 2.36 11.60
C GLU A 310 3.56 3.05 12.64
N LEU A 311 3.38 2.72 13.93
CA LEU A 311 4.31 3.17 14.96
C LEU A 311 5.65 2.45 14.80
N GLU A 312 6.76 3.17 15.00
CA GLU A 312 8.08 2.56 15.04
C GLU A 312 8.14 1.47 16.14
N PRO A 313 8.83 0.33 15.93
CA PRO A 313 8.77 -0.84 16.81
C PRO A 313 8.95 -0.52 18.29
N ARG A 314 9.89 0.38 18.61
CA ARG A 314 10.14 0.82 20.00
C ARG A 314 8.91 1.44 20.65
N HIS A 315 8.03 2.13 19.90
CA HIS A 315 6.86 2.83 20.40
C HIS A 315 5.58 1.98 20.43
N ARG A 316 5.59 0.74 19.91
CA ARG A 316 4.45 -0.22 19.93
C ARG A 316 4.14 -0.80 21.31
N ARG A 317 4.53 -0.10 22.38
CA ARG A 317 4.29 -0.44 23.80
C ARG A 317 3.14 0.35 24.41
N LEU A 318 2.58 1.30 23.67
CA LEU A 318 1.54 2.20 24.17
C LEU A 318 0.19 1.45 24.27
N PRO A 319 -0.47 1.48 25.44
CA PRO A 319 -1.75 0.81 25.60
C PRO A 319 -2.87 1.57 24.88
N MET A 320 -3.90 0.84 24.41
CA MET A 320 -5.07 1.42 23.75
C MET A 320 -5.86 2.44 24.59
N THR A 321 -5.67 2.46 25.91
CA THR A 321 -6.27 3.48 26.78
C THR A 321 -5.76 4.90 26.47
N ARG A 322 -4.61 5.03 25.75
CA ARG A 322 -4.07 6.29 25.24
C ARG A 322 -4.55 6.67 23.83
N ALA A 323 -5.54 5.96 23.28
CA ALA A 323 -6.05 6.20 21.91
C ALA A 323 -6.51 7.65 21.69
N VAL A 324 -7.23 8.24 22.65
CA VAL A 324 -7.70 9.64 22.56
C VAL A 324 -6.53 10.62 22.54
N GLU A 325 -5.50 10.38 23.35
CA GLU A 325 -4.32 11.26 23.40
C GLU A 325 -3.57 11.24 22.07
N LEU A 326 -3.25 10.06 21.55
CA LEU A 326 -2.52 9.92 20.29
C LEU A 326 -3.28 10.48 19.10
N THR A 327 -4.58 10.19 19.00
CA THR A 327 -5.41 10.68 17.88
C THR A 327 -5.67 12.19 17.96
N ARG A 328 -5.71 12.80 19.16
CA ARG A 328 -5.73 14.26 19.32
C ARG A 328 -4.44 14.90 18.81
N VAL A 329 -3.28 14.39 19.21
CA VAL A 329 -1.99 14.92 18.75
C VAL A 329 -1.84 14.70 17.24
N LEU A 330 -2.25 13.54 16.72
CA LEU A 330 -2.29 13.30 15.27
C LEU A 330 -3.17 14.33 14.55
N ARG A 331 -4.38 14.58 15.07
CA ARG A 331 -5.28 15.60 14.52
C ARG A 331 -4.64 16.98 14.51
N GLU A 332 -4.05 17.39 15.63
CA GLU A 332 -3.37 18.69 15.76
C GLU A 332 -2.18 18.79 14.78
N SER A 333 -1.38 17.74 14.66
CA SER A 333 -0.30 17.65 13.67
C SER A 333 -0.82 17.79 12.24
N ILE A 334 -1.89 17.09 11.86
CA ILE A 334 -2.45 17.21 10.51
C ILE A 334 -2.99 18.62 10.25
N LEU A 335 -3.76 19.19 11.18
CA LEU A 335 -4.30 20.54 11.03
C LEU A 335 -3.21 21.61 10.88
N LYS A 336 -2.08 21.46 11.58
CA LYS A 336 -0.93 22.38 11.47
C LYS A 336 -0.35 22.43 10.04
N HIS A 337 -0.45 21.35 9.28
CA HIS A 337 0.13 21.26 7.93
C HIS A 337 -0.91 21.50 6.81
N VAL A 338 -2.16 21.78 7.16
CA VAL A 338 -3.19 22.17 6.20
C VAL A 338 -3.24 23.70 6.13
N PRO A 339 -3.09 24.31 4.92
CA PRO A 339 -3.14 25.76 4.78
C PRO A 339 -4.45 26.37 5.24
N ASP A 340 -4.39 27.59 5.78
CA ASP A 340 -5.58 28.39 6.08
C ASP A 340 -6.20 28.95 4.79
N PRO A 341 -7.54 29.03 4.71
CA PRO A 341 -8.51 28.59 5.72
C PRO A 341 -8.68 27.05 5.75
N LEU A 342 -8.74 26.47 6.95
CA LEU A 342 -8.98 25.04 7.14
C LEU A 342 -10.34 24.62 6.55
N PRO A 343 -10.38 23.66 5.60
CA PRO A 343 -11.65 23.17 5.05
C PRO A 343 -12.52 22.50 6.10
N GLU A 344 -13.84 22.61 5.94
CA GLU A 344 -14.85 22.04 6.84
C GLU A 344 -14.67 20.53 7.03
N GLY A 345 -14.46 19.77 5.93
CA GLY A 345 -14.22 18.33 5.95
C GLY A 345 -12.94 17.90 6.67
N VAL A 346 -11.99 18.83 6.91
CA VAL A 346 -10.75 18.57 7.68
C VAL A 346 -10.94 18.98 9.14
N SER A 347 -11.51 20.16 9.38
CA SER A 347 -11.66 20.71 10.72
C SER A 347 -12.79 20.05 11.51
N GLY A 348 -13.83 19.55 10.82
CA GLY A 348 -15.09 19.10 11.41
C GLY A 348 -15.96 20.24 11.93
N HIS A 349 -15.70 21.47 11.49
CA HIS A 349 -16.41 22.67 11.94
C HIS A 349 -16.72 23.61 10.77
N LEU A 350 -17.87 24.26 10.86
CA LEU A 350 -18.25 25.38 9.99
C LEU A 350 -17.31 26.57 10.23
N ALA A 351 -17.28 27.53 9.29
CA ALA A 351 -16.49 28.77 9.42
C ALA A 351 -16.79 29.58 10.71
N ASN A 352 -17.99 29.44 11.26
CA ASN A 352 -18.40 30.07 12.53
C ASN A 352 -17.98 29.29 13.79
N GLY A 353 -17.21 28.21 13.64
CA GLY A 353 -16.72 27.36 14.72
C GLY A 353 -17.74 26.37 15.30
N LYS A 354 -18.96 26.29 14.77
CA LYS A 354 -19.94 25.27 15.16
C LYS A 354 -19.59 23.90 14.54
N PRO A 355 -19.90 22.78 15.21
CA PRO A 355 -19.70 21.44 14.64
C PRO A 355 -20.45 21.28 13.32
N THR A 356 -19.82 20.61 12.35
CA THR A 356 -20.48 20.27 11.08
C THR A 356 -21.34 19.01 11.19
N THR A 357 -22.37 18.92 10.35
CA THR A 357 -23.12 17.70 10.04
C THR A 357 -22.63 17.01 8.76
N ALA A 358 -21.77 17.64 7.97
CA ALA A 358 -21.18 17.07 6.76
C ALA A 358 -20.14 15.98 7.11
N PRO A 359 -19.92 14.99 6.22
CA PRO A 359 -18.84 14.03 6.37
C PRO A 359 -17.47 14.71 6.51
N HIS A 360 -16.69 14.28 7.50
CA HIS A 360 -15.36 14.82 7.78
C HIS A 360 -14.43 13.75 8.32
N ILE A 361 -13.13 14.01 8.23
CA ILE A 361 -12.07 13.04 8.56
C ILE A 361 -12.16 12.56 10.02
N SER A 362 -11.91 11.26 10.22
CA SER A 362 -11.84 10.63 11.54
C SER A 362 -10.43 10.14 11.84
N PHE A 363 -10.02 10.23 13.10
CA PHE A 363 -8.70 9.81 13.56
C PHE A 363 -8.82 8.54 14.41
N LEU A 364 -8.18 7.47 13.95
CA LEU A 364 -8.33 6.12 14.50
C LEU A 364 -7.03 5.65 15.15
N ALA A 365 -7.16 4.90 16.23
CA ALA A 365 -6.07 4.12 16.80
C ALA A 365 -6.27 2.65 16.42
N LEU A 366 -5.20 1.97 16.02
CA LEU A 366 -5.23 0.59 15.52
C LEU A 366 -4.53 -0.34 16.51
N PRO A 367 -5.25 -0.90 17.50
CA PRO A 367 -4.67 -1.76 18.52
C PRO A 367 -4.55 -3.22 18.04
N ASN A 368 -3.65 -3.96 18.70
CA ASN A 368 -3.44 -5.40 18.56
C ASN A 368 -4.50 -6.17 19.38
N VAL A 369 -5.57 -6.62 18.74
CA VAL A 369 -6.77 -7.20 19.38
C VAL A 369 -7.44 -8.25 18.50
N ALA A 370 -8.40 -8.99 19.07
CA ALA A 370 -9.28 -9.92 18.35
C ALA A 370 -8.56 -11.14 17.73
N HIS A 371 -7.49 -11.60 18.38
CA HIS A 371 -6.80 -12.88 18.14
C HIS A 371 -6.14 -13.34 19.44
N GLU A 372 -5.67 -14.59 19.50
CA GLU A 372 -5.13 -15.25 20.71
C GLU A 372 -4.00 -14.48 21.42
N HIS A 373 -3.20 -13.72 20.66
CA HIS A 373 -2.10 -12.90 21.16
C HIS A 373 -2.42 -11.40 21.23
N GLY A 374 -3.70 -11.04 21.19
CA GLY A 374 -4.14 -9.65 21.30
C GLY A 374 -3.88 -9.10 22.70
N ASP A 375 -3.11 -8.01 22.78
CA ASP A 375 -2.65 -7.41 24.05
C ASP A 375 -3.06 -5.94 24.22
N GLY A 376 -3.79 -5.38 23.25
CA GLY A 376 -4.32 -4.01 23.31
C GLY A 376 -3.28 -2.93 23.11
N ARG A 377 -2.04 -3.26 22.70
CA ARG A 377 -1.06 -2.24 22.35
C ARG A 377 -1.40 -1.60 21.02
N ILE A 378 -1.18 -0.30 20.90
CA ILE A 378 -1.41 0.46 19.66
C ILE A 378 -0.27 0.17 18.70
N MET A 379 -0.59 -0.41 17.54
CA MET A 379 0.37 -0.74 16.49
C MET A 379 0.55 0.40 15.50
N GLY A 380 -0.51 1.20 15.32
CA GLY A 380 -0.54 2.32 14.39
C GLY A 380 -1.74 3.22 14.61
N LEU A 381 -1.82 4.25 13.77
CA LEU A 381 -2.92 5.20 13.70
C LEU A 381 -3.41 5.26 12.25
N ALA A 382 -4.63 5.76 12.04
CA ALA A 382 -5.12 6.03 10.70
C ALA A 382 -5.97 7.30 10.62
N LEU A 383 -6.00 7.93 9.44
CA LEU A 383 -7.07 8.83 9.05
C LEU A 383 -8.07 8.02 8.21
N SER A 384 -9.35 8.07 8.58
CA SER A 384 -10.45 7.62 7.73
C SER A 384 -11.01 8.84 7.01
N LEU A 385 -10.94 8.83 5.67
CA LEU A 385 -11.44 9.85 4.77
C LEU A 385 -12.77 9.35 4.20
N PRO A 386 -13.92 9.90 4.65
CA PRO A 386 -15.21 9.41 4.18
C PRO A 386 -15.39 9.44 2.66
N ASP A 387 -16.19 8.53 2.12
CA ASP A 387 -16.51 8.48 0.68
C ASP A 387 -17.16 9.80 0.23
N GLY A 388 -18.06 10.36 1.04
CA GLY A 388 -18.68 11.68 0.83
C GLY A 388 -17.84 12.89 1.25
N LEU A 389 -16.54 12.75 1.50
CA LEU A 389 -15.65 13.86 1.83
C LEU A 389 -15.44 14.76 0.60
N ASP A 390 -15.60 16.08 0.78
CA ASP A 390 -15.41 17.04 -0.30
C ASP A 390 -13.98 17.02 -0.86
N GLU A 391 -13.83 17.19 -2.18
CA GLU A 391 -12.55 17.07 -2.89
C GLU A 391 -11.53 18.13 -2.44
N THR A 392 -11.98 19.28 -1.94
CA THR A 392 -11.11 20.32 -1.40
C THR A 392 -10.48 19.85 -0.08
N ALA A 393 -11.27 19.32 0.85
CA ALA A 393 -10.79 18.73 2.09
C ALA A 393 -9.91 17.51 1.83
N ARG A 394 -10.30 16.62 0.91
CA ARG A 394 -9.52 15.44 0.52
C ARG A 394 -8.12 15.83 0.04
N ARG A 395 -8.02 16.77 -0.91
CA ARG A 395 -6.72 17.27 -1.41
C ARG A 395 -5.93 17.99 -0.33
N ALA A 396 -6.60 18.79 0.50
CA ALA A 396 -5.96 19.50 1.60
C ALA A 396 -5.34 18.53 2.62
N THR A 397 -6.06 17.48 3.02
CA THR A 397 -5.55 16.42 3.92
C THR A 397 -4.36 15.70 3.30
N LEU A 398 -4.47 15.23 2.06
CA LEU A 398 -3.37 14.53 1.37
C LEU A 398 -2.12 15.41 1.23
N ARG A 399 -2.32 16.69 0.87
CA ARG A 399 -1.24 17.68 0.79
C ARG A 399 -0.61 17.95 2.15
N GLY A 400 -1.42 18.04 3.22
CA GLY A 400 -0.94 18.23 4.59
C GLY A 400 -0.07 17.07 5.06
N VAL A 401 -0.49 15.83 4.80
CA VAL A 401 0.33 14.64 5.07
C VAL A 401 1.65 14.70 4.31
N GLY A 402 1.62 14.98 2.99
CA GLY A 402 2.83 15.07 2.19
C GLY A 402 3.75 16.26 2.53
N LEU A 403 3.21 17.36 3.06
CA LEU A 403 4.02 18.46 3.61
C LEU A 403 4.72 18.03 4.89
N TRP A 404 4.01 17.36 5.79
CA TRP A 404 4.57 16.85 7.03
C TRP A 404 5.68 15.81 6.79
N GLU A 405 5.49 14.90 5.83
CA GLU A 405 6.52 13.96 5.40
C GLU A 405 7.73 14.67 4.81
N ARG A 406 7.54 15.68 3.96
CA ARG A 406 8.64 16.48 3.39
C ARG A 406 9.42 17.27 4.44
N GLU A 407 8.76 17.80 5.47
CA GLU A 407 9.44 18.48 6.58
C GLU A 407 10.39 17.52 7.33
N ARG A 408 10.02 16.24 7.42
CA ARG A 408 10.82 15.21 8.11
C ARG A 408 11.84 14.51 7.21
N GLY A 409 11.66 14.57 5.89
CA GLY A 409 12.51 13.87 4.93
C GLY A 409 12.47 12.35 5.16
N GLU A 410 13.63 11.73 5.35
CA GLU A 410 13.74 10.28 5.62
C GLU A 410 13.44 9.91 7.10
N GLN A 411 13.37 10.89 7.99
CA GLN A 411 13.11 10.66 9.41
C GLN A 411 11.64 10.27 9.66
N PRO A 412 11.34 9.46 10.69
CA PRO A 412 9.96 9.17 11.07
C PRO A 412 9.18 10.44 11.40
N LEU A 413 7.87 10.43 11.17
CA LEU A 413 6.95 11.46 11.67
C LEU A 413 6.91 11.41 13.20
N GLN A 414 6.82 12.57 13.85
CA GLN A 414 6.83 12.67 15.31
C GLN A 414 5.55 13.30 15.86
N LEU A 415 4.92 12.60 16.81
CA LEU A 415 3.85 13.11 17.65
C LEU A 415 4.43 13.50 19.01
N THR A 416 4.31 14.78 19.36
CA THR A 416 4.82 15.31 20.64
C THR A 416 3.69 15.40 21.66
N MET A 417 3.69 14.52 22.66
CA MET A 417 2.62 14.41 23.66
C MET A 417 2.94 15.18 24.96
N GLY A 418 3.62 16.33 24.88
CA GLY A 418 4.06 17.09 26.05
C GLY A 418 4.88 16.23 27.03
N ARG A 419 4.41 16.11 28.29
CA ARG A 419 5.05 15.24 29.30
C ARG A 419 4.99 13.74 28.97
N GLY A 420 4.13 13.35 28.04
CA GLY A 420 3.98 11.97 27.55
C GLY A 420 5.09 11.51 26.60
N GLY A 421 6.03 12.40 26.25
CA GLY A 421 7.17 12.11 25.37
C GLY A 421 6.83 12.20 23.88
N VAL A 422 7.72 11.64 23.07
CA VAL A 422 7.61 11.62 21.61
C VAL A 422 7.27 10.22 21.13
N VAL A 423 6.37 10.13 20.15
CA VAL A 423 6.03 8.90 19.45
C VAL A 423 6.35 9.05 17.98
N GLU A 424 7.08 8.09 17.46
CA GLU A 424 7.47 8.05 16.06
C GLU A 424 6.65 7.06 15.26
N MET A 425 6.34 7.44 14.03
CA MET A 425 5.56 6.65 13.10
C MET A 425 5.93 6.93 11.65
N ARG A 426 5.57 6.02 10.75
CA ARG A 426 5.75 6.18 9.31
C ARG A 426 4.45 5.87 8.58
N ARG A 427 4.17 6.60 7.51
CA ARG A 427 3.06 6.24 6.62
C ARG A 427 3.40 4.92 5.95
N ARG A 428 2.44 4.00 5.94
CA ARG A 428 2.57 2.72 5.24
C ARG A 428 1.56 2.63 4.11
N GLN A 429 1.94 1.91 3.07
CA GLN A 429 1.06 1.51 1.99
C GLN A 429 0.93 -0.02 2.04
N PRO A 430 -0.13 -0.61 1.46
CA PRO A 430 -0.19 -2.06 1.29
C PRO A 430 1.01 -2.58 0.48
N PRO A 431 1.49 -3.82 0.74
CA PRO A 431 0.97 -4.77 1.73
C PRO A 431 1.34 -4.40 3.17
N PHE A 432 0.45 -4.67 4.13
CA PHE A 432 0.72 -4.40 5.54
C PHE A 432 1.21 -5.66 6.27
N ALA A 433 2.41 -5.59 6.85
CA ALA A 433 2.98 -6.67 7.65
C ALA A 433 2.15 -6.97 8.92
N LEU A 434 1.62 -5.94 9.58
CA LEU A 434 0.82 -6.10 10.80
C LEU A 434 -0.67 -6.19 10.48
N ALA A 435 -1.34 -7.24 10.99
CA ALA A 435 -2.76 -7.48 10.77
C ALA A 435 -3.65 -6.29 11.20
N SER A 436 -3.37 -5.67 12.36
CA SER A 436 -4.13 -4.50 12.84
C SER A 436 -4.03 -3.27 11.93
N LEU A 437 -3.03 -3.19 11.04
CA LEU A 437 -2.88 -2.08 10.11
C LEU A 437 -3.62 -2.28 8.80
N ARG A 438 -4.14 -3.48 8.54
CA ARG A 438 -4.89 -3.81 7.32
C ARG A 438 -6.30 -3.22 7.41
N PRO A 439 -6.71 -2.30 6.51
CA PRO A 439 -8.08 -1.79 6.51
C PRO A 439 -9.18 -2.87 6.39
N PRO A 440 -9.04 -3.94 5.56
CA PRO A 440 -10.09 -4.98 5.42
C PRO A 440 -10.50 -5.62 6.75
N VAL A 441 -9.53 -5.78 7.65
CA VAL A 441 -9.71 -6.33 8.99
C VAL A 441 -10.67 -5.48 9.87
N TRP A 442 -10.87 -4.21 9.53
CA TRP A 442 -11.81 -3.30 10.18
C TRP A 442 -13.03 -2.97 9.30
N ALA A 443 -12.94 -3.21 8.00
CA ALA A 443 -13.86 -2.70 6.98
C ALA A 443 -14.62 -3.78 6.19
N GLY A 444 -14.50 -5.06 6.59
CA GLY A 444 -15.29 -6.16 6.02
C GLY A 444 -16.80 -5.99 6.19
N ALA A 445 -17.57 -6.79 5.47
CA ALA A 445 -19.03 -6.86 5.60
C ALA A 445 -19.40 -7.81 6.75
N SER A 446 -20.23 -7.35 7.69
CA SER A 446 -20.79 -8.23 8.73
C SER A 446 -22.11 -7.68 9.25
N ARG A 447 -22.98 -8.59 9.69
CA ARG A 447 -24.18 -8.25 10.47
C ARG A 447 -23.83 -7.93 11.92
N TRP A 448 -22.69 -8.43 12.42
CA TRP A 448 -22.33 -8.39 13.83
C TRP A 448 -21.06 -7.59 14.05
N TRP A 449 -21.16 -6.58 14.91
CA TRP A 449 -20.06 -5.67 15.20
C TRP A 449 -19.89 -5.52 16.70
N ALA A 450 -18.66 -5.63 17.20
CA ALA A 450 -18.33 -5.45 18.60
C ALA A 450 -17.25 -4.39 18.81
N SER A 451 -17.43 -3.52 19.80
CA SER A 451 -16.54 -2.38 20.02
C SER A 451 -15.18 -2.79 20.61
N VAL A 452 -14.11 -2.36 19.94
CA VAL A 452 -12.72 -2.53 20.39
C VAL A 452 -12.30 -1.39 21.31
N THR A 453 -12.54 -0.14 20.91
CA THR A 453 -12.46 1.00 21.82
C THR A 453 -13.87 1.39 22.28
N PRO A 454 -14.06 1.85 23.53
CA PRO A 454 -15.40 2.08 24.04
C PRO A 454 -16.08 3.23 23.30
N VAL A 455 -17.40 3.09 23.13
CA VAL A 455 -18.28 4.10 22.54
C VAL A 455 -18.55 5.19 23.57
N ALA A 456 -18.28 6.44 23.20
CA ALA A 456 -18.66 7.60 23.99
C ALA A 456 -20.12 7.97 23.68
N LEU A 457 -21.03 7.75 24.64
CA LEU A 457 -22.47 7.94 24.42
C LEU A 457 -22.83 9.42 24.20
N PRO A 458 -23.67 9.74 23.20
CA PRO A 458 -24.08 11.12 22.90
C PRO A 458 -25.00 11.73 23.96
N THR A 459 -25.67 10.89 24.76
CA THR A 459 -26.58 11.30 25.84
C THR A 459 -26.22 10.55 27.12
N HIS A 460 -26.33 11.20 28.28
CA HIS A 460 -26.03 10.55 29.56
C HIS A 460 -27.13 9.53 29.93
N PRO A 461 -26.80 8.24 30.09
CA PRO A 461 -27.83 7.20 30.29
C PRO A 461 -28.39 7.16 31.73
N GLY A 462 -27.68 7.76 32.69
CA GLY A 462 -27.89 7.57 34.12
C GLY A 462 -26.69 6.85 34.75
N ASP A 463 -26.84 6.39 36.00
CA ASP A 463 -25.83 5.56 36.65
C ASP A 463 -26.03 4.09 36.25
N LEU A 464 -24.99 3.47 35.69
CA LEU A 464 -25.02 2.08 35.22
C LEU A 464 -24.65 1.07 36.33
N ARG A 465 -24.11 1.53 37.45
CA ARG A 465 -23.56 0.69 38.54
C ARG A 465 -24.35 0.81 39.83
N ARG A 466 -24.81 2.00 40.18
CA ARG A 466 -25.46 2.32 41.45
C ARG A 466 -26.95 2.61 41.26
N GLY A 467 -27.71 2.62 42.36
CA GLY A 467 -29.16 2.83 42.36
C GLY A 467 -29.95 1.53 42.41
N SER A 468 -31.28 1.64 42.45
CA SER A 468 -32.18 0.48 42.50
C SER A 468 -32.10 -0.38 41.23
N PRO A 469 -32.44 -1.68 41.27
CA PRO A 469 -32.44 -2.54 40.09
C PRO A 469 -33.21 -1.97 38.90
N SER A 470 -34.39 -1.39 39.14
CA SER A 470 -35.22 -0.75 38.10
C SER A 470 -34.55 0.50 37.50
N ALA A 471 -33.91 1.34 38.33
CA ALA A 471 -33.20 2.52 37.86
C ALA A 471 -31.99 2.15 36.98
N ARG A 472 -31.24 1.11 37.37
CA ARG A 472 -30.13 0.58 36.56
C ARG A 472 -30.63 0.02 35.24
N ALA A 473 -31.66 -0.82 35.25
CA ALA A 473 -32.24 -1.38 34.02
C ALA A 473 -32.65 -0.29 33.02
N LYS A 474 -33.30 0.79 33.50
CA LYS A 474 -33.62 1.96 32.67
C LYS A 474 -32.38 2.67 32.12
N ALA A 475 -31.29 2.75 32.91
CA ALA A 475 -30.04 3.36 32.45
C ALA A 475 -29.36 2.52 31.36
N TRP A 476 -29.32 1.19 31.51
CA TRP A 476 -28.81 0.28 30.49
C TRP A 476 -29.61 0.36 29.18
N ALA A 477 -30.95 0.32 29.26
CA ALA A 477 -31.82 0.50 28.08
C ALA A 477 -31.62 1.86 27.39
N ARG A 478 -31.40 2.94 28.15
CA ARG A 478 -31.06 4.26 27.57
C ARG A 478 -29.69 4.28 26.90
N ALA A 479 -28.72 3.52 27.40
CA ALA A 479 -27.41 3.37 26.78
C ALA A 479 -27.50 2.63 25.44
N GLU A 480 -28.25 1.51 25.40
CA GLU A 480 -28.53 0.75 24.17
C GLU A 480 -29.23 1.63 23.13
N ALA A 481 -30.28 2.35 23.52
CA ALA A 481 -30.98 3.28 22.63
C ALA A 481 -30.07 4.41 22.12
N ALA A 482 -29.08 4.85 22.92
CA ALA A 482 -28.11 5.86 22.49
C ALA A 482 -27.09 5.32 21.49
N VAL A 483 -26.72 4.04 21.57
CA VAL A 483 -25.89 3.35 20.57
C VAL A 483 -26.69 3.13 19.28
N ALA A 484 -27.95 2.68 19.36
CA ALA A 484 -28.82 2.53 18.19
C ALA A 484 -28.96 3.85 17.40
N ARG A 485 -29.27 4.96 18.10
CA ARG A 485 -29.28 6.31 17.48
C ARG A 485 -27.92 6.73 16.92
N SER A 486 -26.81 6.24 17.48
CA SER A 486 -25.49 6.53 16.92
C SER A 486 -25.24 5.82 15.59
N CYS A 487 -25.88 4.67 15.34
CA CYS A 487 -25.84 3.97 14.05
C CYS A 487 -26.59 4.76 12.98
N GLU A 488 -27.82 5.18 13.29
CA GLU A 488 -28.64 6.04 12.41
C GLU A 488 -27.92 7.35 12.07
N HIS A 489 -27.25 7.95 13.07
CA HIS A 489 -26.50 9.20 12.89
C HIS A 489 -25.31 9.07 11.93
N VAL A 490 -24.77 7.86 11.72
CA VAL A 490 -23.75 7.60 10.70
C VAL A 490 -24.36 7.03 9.42
N GLY A 491 -25.66 7.21 9.19
CA GLY A 491 -26.33 6.84 7.94
C GLY A 491 -26.65 5.36 7.79
N LEU A 492 -26.61 4.58 8.87
CA LEU A 492 -26.94 3.16 8.86
C LEU A 492 -28.42 2.92 9.22
N PRO A 493 -29.00 1.77 8.82
CA PRO A 493 -30.30 1.35 9.33
C PRO A 493 -30.28 1.17 10.85
N SER A 494 -31.47 1.25 11.47
CA SER A 494 -31.61 0.91 12.89
C SER A 494 -31.18 -0.55 13.13
N PRO A 495 -30.33 -0.83 14.12
CA PRO A 495 -29.89 -2.18 14.40
C PRO A 495 -31.04 -3.03 14.95
N THR A 496 -31.01 -4.33 14.66
CA THR A 496 -31.99 -5.32 15.16
C THR A 496 -31.76 -5.61 16.63
N SER A 497 -30.51 -5.55 17.10
CA SER A 497 -30.15 -5.76 18.49
C SER A 497 -28.95 -4.92 18.87
N VAL A 498 -28.97 -4.40 20.09
CA VAL A 498 -27.85 -3.67 20.71
C VAL A 498 -27.69 -4.17 22.12
N GLN A 499 -26.49 -4.61 22.45
CA GLN A 499 -26.11 -4.98 23.81
C GLN A 499 -24.99 -4.05 24.27
N VAL A 500 -25.08 -3.58 25.51
CA VAL A 500 -24.09 -2.68 26.10
C VAL A 500 -23.40 -3.37 27.28
N SER A 501 -22.10 -3.13 27.44
CA SER A 501 -21.29 -3.65 28.55
C SER A 501 -20.28 -2.60 29.03
N LEU A 502 -19.75 -2.78 30.25
CA LEU A 502 -18.56 -2.05 30.70
C LEU A 502 -17.27 -2.86 30.47
N ALA A 503 -17.40 -4.17 30.30
CA ALA A 503 -16.32 -5.07 29.94
C ALA A 503 -16.18 -5.15 28.41
N PRO A 504 -14.97 -5.37 27.88
CA PRO A 504 -14.77 -5.53 26.45
C PRO A 504 -15.21 -6.91 25.96
N HIS A 505 -15.45 -7.03 24.65
CA HIS A 505 -15.83 -8.28 24.00
C HIS A 505 -14.66 -8.99 23.28
N TRP A 506 -13.51 -8.33 23.20
CA TRP A 506 -12.34 -8.82 22.46
C TRP A 506 -11.13 -9.05 23.36
N LEU A 507 -10.38 -10.12 23.08
CA LEU A 507 -9.07 -10.31 23.68
C LEU A 507 -8.14 -9.15 23.28
N GLY A 508 -7.40 -8.64 24.26
CA GLY A 508 -6.56 -7.44 24.16
C GLY A 508 -7.31 -6.13 24.40
N ALA A 509 -8.63 -6.07 24.24
CA ALA A 509 -9.38 -4.86 24.56
C ALA A 509 -9.43 -4.60 26.08
N ARG A 510 -9.59 -3.33 26.49
CA ARG A 510 -9.60 -2.92 27.90
C ARG A 510 -11.01 -2.49 28.34
N PRO A 511 -11.42 -2.77 29.60
CA PRO A 511 -12.67 -2.27 30.16
C PRO A 511 -12.85 -0.77 29.98
N ALA A 512 -14.09 -0.33 29.80
CA ALA A 512 -14.43 1.08 29.58
C ALA A 512 -13.96 1.99 30.73
N THR A 513 -13.77 1.46 31.93
CA THR A 513 -13.26 2.21 33.09
C THR A 513 -11.76 2.38 33.15
N ASP A 514 -11.00 1.66 32.34
CA ASP A 514 -9.55 1.83 32.24
C ASP A 514 -9.20 3.04 31.36
N TYR A 515 -10.16 3.53 30.58
CA TYR A 515 -9.99 4.69 29.73
C TYR A 515 -10.11 5.99 30.53
N PRO A 516 -9.28 7.01 30.23
CA PRO A 516 -9.43 8.33 30.81
C PRO A 516 -10.81 8.93 30.55
N THR A 517 -11.26 9.80 31.44
CA THR A 517 -12.52 10.54 31.29
C THR A 517 -12.52 11.32 29.97
N PHE A 518 -13.43 10.94 29.06
CA PHE A 518 -13.57 11.62 27.77
C PHE A 518 -14.43 12.88 27.90
N ARG A 519 -13.85 14.04 27.57
CA ARG A 519 -14.51 15.35 27.53
C ARG A 519 -14.60 15.85 26.09
N GLN A 520 -15.80 16.23 25.68
CA GLN A 520 -16.09 16.80 24.37
C GLN A 520 -16.36 18.31 24.48
N GLY A 521 -15.78 19.11 23.59
CA GLY A 521 -15.92 20.57 23.56
C GLY A 521 -14.71 21.32 24.15
N ARG A 522 -14.77 22.66 24.10
CA ARG A 522 -13.74 23.55 24.68
C ARG A 522 -13.99 23.78 26.18
N GLY A 523 -12.94 24.13 26.92
CA GLY A 523 -13.03 24.41 28.37
C GLY A 523 -13.38 23.17 29.21
N ALA A 524 -14.34 23.29 30.12
CA ALA A 524 -14.74 22.19 31.01
C ALA A 524 -15.33 20.97 30.28
N GLY A 525 -15.90 21.17 29.08
CA GLY A 525 -16.43 20.15 28.19
C GLY A 525 -17.58 19.30 28.77
N THR A 526 -18.32 18.61 27.90
CA THR A 526 -19.30 17.61 28.32
C THR A 526 -18.58 16.28 28.57
N VAL A 527 -18.71 15.73 29.77
CA VAL A 527 -18.22 14.37 30.08
C VAL A 527 -19.14 13.35 29.44
N ARG A 528 -18.60 12.46 28.60
CA ARG A 528 -19.38 11.39 27.97
C ARG A 528 -19.17 10.07 28.70
N ARG A 529 -20.24 9.30 28.88
CA ARG A 529 -20.16 7.94 29.44
C ARG A 529 -19.59 7.01 28.38
N LEU A 530 -18.56 6.24 28.76
CA LEU A 530 -17.93 5.23 27.92
C LEU A 530 -18.55 3.86 28.20
N VAL A 531 -18.86 3.10 27.15
CA VAL A 531 -19.36 1.72 27.21
C VAL A 531 -18.83 0.89 26.04
N HIS A 532 -18.71 -0.42 26.21
CA HIS A 532 -18.59 -1.35 25.08
C HIS A 532 -19.95 -1.78 24.58
N THR A 533 -20.01 -2.25 23.33
CA THR A 533 -21.26 -2.71 22.74
C THR A 533 -21.06 -3.80 21.69
N ILE A 534 -22.06 -4.66 21.54
CA ILE A 534 -22.29 -5.50 20.37
C ILE A 534 -23.54 -4.97 19.67
N VAL A 535 -23.46 -4.84 18.35
CA VAL A 535 -24.54 -4.38 17.49
C VAL A 535 -24.79 -5.43 16.40
N GLU A 536 -26.07 -5.78 16.22
CA GLU A 536 -26.55 -6.65 15.15
C GLU A 536 -27.42 -5.86 14.17
N PHE A 537 -27.19 -6.06 12.87
CA PHE A 537 -28.01 -5.52 11.79
C PHE A 537 -28.78 -6.64 11.06
N ALA A 538 -29.92 -6.27 10.48
CA ALA A 538 -30.73 -7.18 9.67
C ALA A 538 -29.96 -7.65 8.43
N GLU A 539 -29.21 -6.73 7.80
CA GLU A 539 -28.37 -6.98 6.63
C GLU A 539 -26.90 -6.68 6.94
N PRO A 540 -25.94 -7.31 6.23
CA PRO A 540 -24.53 -7.01 6.40
C PRO A 540 -24.21 -5.53 6.17
N ILE A 541 -23.46 -4.94 7.11
CA ILE A 541 -22.92 -3.58 7.00
C ILE A 541 -21.44 -3.69 6.66
N ARG A 542 -20.96 -2.89 5.71
CA ARG A 542 -19.54 -2.82 5.35
C ARG A 542 -18.87 -1.67 6.09
N GLY A 543 -17.80 -1.98 6.82
CA GLY A 543 -17.09 -1.01 7.65
C GLY A 543 -16.17 -0.04 6.87
N PRO A 544 -15.33 0.71 7.61
CA PRO A 544 -15.16 0.65 9.06
C PRO A 544 -16.33 1.26 9.84
N LEU A 545 -16.73 0.60 10.92
CA LEU A 545 -17.76 1.10 11.82
C LEU A 545 -17.13 1.80 13.04
N VAL A 546 -17.44 3.08 13.22
CA VAL A 546 -16.98 3.89 14.36
C VAL A 546 -18.14 4.70 14.92
N LEU A 547 -18.50 4.46 16.18
CA LEU A 547 -19.75 4.96 16.78
C LEU A 547 -19.54 5.95 17.93
N GLY A 548 -20.59 6.76 18.16
CA GLY A 548 -20.68 7.68 19.29
C GLY A 548 -19.99 9.03 19.08
N SER A 549 -19.94 9.82 20.15
CA SER A 549 -19.36 11.18 20.15
C SER A 549 -17.83 11.20 20.06
N GLY A 550 -17.18 10.06 20.24
CA GLY A 550 -15.73 9.89 20.20
C GLY A 550 -15.19 9.40 18.85
N ARG A 551 -16.07 9.21 17.85
CA ARG A 551 -15.73 8.61 16.54
C ARG A 551 -14.64 9.33 15.75
N PHE A 552 -14.43 10.62 16.04
CA PHE A 552 -13.38 11.44 15.41
C PHE A 552 -12.08 11.50 16.22
N LEU A 553 -12.01 10.87 17.40
CA LEU A 553 -10.91 10.98 18.36
C LEU A 553 -10.59 9.63 19.02
N GLY A 554 -10.42 8.58 18.21
CA GLY A 554 -9.87 7.29 18.64
C GLY A 554 -10.80 6.41 19.51
N LEU A 555 -12.07 6.76 19.67
CA LEU A 555 -13.06 5.99 20.44
C LEU A 555 -14.20 5.48 19.56
N GLY A 556 -14.83 4.39 20.01
CA GLY A 556 -15.96 3.75 19.34
C GLY A 556 -15.61 2.93 18.11
N LEU A 557 -14.34 2.59 17.90
CA LEU A 557 -13.91 1.70 16.80
C LEU A 557 -14.45 0.30 17.04
N MET A 558 -15.09 -0.26 16.02
CA MET A 558 -15.68 -1.59 16.05
C MET A 558 -14.85 -2.60 15.25
N ARG A 559 -15.08 -3.87 15.53
CA ARG A 559 -14.52 -5.01 14.80
C ARG A 559 -15.66 -5.94 14.41
N LEU A 560 -15.56 -6.53 13.23
CA LEU A 560 -16.45 -7.59 12.77
C LEU A 560 -16.39 -8.79 13.72
N VAL A 561 -17.54 -9.35 14.05
CA VAL A 561 -17.68 -10.61 14.78
C VAL A 561 -17.96 -11.68 13.73
N GLY A 562 -17.21 -12.79 13.76
CA GLY A 562 -17.53 -13.96 12.94
C GLY A 562 -18.92 -14.46 13.30
N GLU A 563 -19.63 -15.09 12.36
CA GLU A 563 -20.97 -15.60 12.59
C GLU A 563 -20.96 -16.46 13.88
N PRO A 564 -21.69 -16.07 14.93
CA PRO A 564 -21.68 -16.85 16.16
C PRO A 564 -22.19 -18.24 15.82
N ALA A 565 -21.42 -19.28 16.14
CA ALA A 565 -21.90 -20.65 16.02
C ALA A 565 -23.27 -20.72 16.70
N MET A 566 -24.31 -21.09 15.94
CA MET A 566 -25.63 -21.39 16.49
C MET A 566 -25.46 -22.57 17.46
N GLY A 567 -25.18 -22.28 18.72
CA GLY A 567 -24.78 -23.31 19.66
C GLY A 567 -24.45 -22.78 21.06
N ASP A 568 -25.10 -21.71 21.51
CA ASP A 568 -25.29 -21.48 22.95
C ASP A 568 -26.41 -20.47 23.21
N ARG A 569 -27.63 -20.76 22.72
CA ARG A 569 -28.83 -20.23 23.37
C ARG A 569 -29.04 -21.09 24.59
N GLY A 570 -28.38 -20.73 25.69
CA GLY A 570 -28.44 -21.44 26.96
C GLY A 570 -29.88 -21.77 27.35
N GLU A 571 -30.23 -23.04 27.22
CA GLU A 571 -31.28 -23.65 28.01
C GLU A 571 -30.91 -23.51 29.49
N GLY A 572 -31.92 -23.26 30.31
CA GLY A 572 -31.76 -23.11 31.74
C GLY A 572 -31.13 -24.36 32.36
N GLY A 573 -29.93 -24.19 32.92
CA GLY A 573 -29.31 -25.14 33.83
C GLY A 573 -29.27 -24.55 35.23
N GLY A 574 -30.37 -24.66 35.97
CA GLY A 574 -30.31 -24.51 37.42
C GLY A 574 -29.68 -25.77 38.02
N ALA A 575 -28.59 -25.62 38.79
CA ALA A 575 -28.24 -26.53 39.88
C ALA A 575 -27.05 -25.98 40.70
N ARG A 576 -27.40 -25.60 41.94
CA ARG A 576 -26.62 -25.57 43.19
C ARG A 576 -25.43 -24.62 43.33
#